data_AF-C0GEU1-F1
#
_entry.id   AF-C0GEU1-F1
#
_cell.length_a   1.000
_cell.length_b   1.000
_cell.length_c   1.000
_cell.angle_alpha   90.00
_cell.angle_beta   90.00
_cell.angle_gamma   90.00
#
_symmetry.space_group_name_H-M   'P 1'
#
loop_
_entity.id
_entity.type
_entity.pdbx_description
1 polymer ?
#
loop_
_entity_poly.entity_id
_entity_poly.type
_entity_poly.pdbx_seq_one_letter_code
_entity_poly.pdbx_strand_id
1 'polypeptide(L)'
;MSKKKIFALICLFIFTAWGIVSLYYYNKHLVTIKEYKMGERIEVSEGTVIINSIEIHDFERQYLGSDRIDWFYNSFLPKVPVSLQRSAVRVMAFYSEPYNSDLGVNDTEGRMMYVYGIYIPNDGKGLLDDDMELAVSANVITENGRNLTLSSGGYLNQNTNYILFHSGGRFFLNEYSLTSDDSLIIRVEDKLSEENHEIVTEPVWETKKYNFFSRPPAEYSFSPGTAFRYIGDIIRQEDVNAVDGLIHPQINDFPWEHLEHYESSGKHGGITSKGTTQYIDSYLGFADVFSTRITFSGSDDENADTVFEQHIYVVNYDGEWKIIDVSPPTTTNLPE
;
A
#
# COMPACT_ATOMS: atom_id res chain seq x y z
N MET A 1 54.62 -20.18 -4.05
CA MET A 1 53.50 -19.78 -3.16
C MET A 1 52.75 -21.03 -2.74
N SER A 2 52.47 -21.27 -1.45
CA SER A 2 51.77 -22.49 -1.01
C SER A 2 50.35 -22.54 -1.57
N LYS A 3 49.82 -23.73 -1.90
CA LYS A 3 48.44 -23.92 -2.39
C LYS A 3 47.39 -23.19 -1.54
N LYS A 4 47.57 -23.15 -0.22
CA LYS A 4 46.72 -22.41 0.73
C LYS A 4 46.69 -20.90 0.48
N LYS A 5 47.85 -20.30 0.16
CA LYS A 5 47.98 -18.87 -0.15
C LYS A 5 47.33 -18.52 -1.49
N ILE A 6 47.45 -19.41 -2.48
CA ILE A 6 46.80 -19.25 -3.78
C ILE A 6 45.28 -19.33 -3.61
N PHE A 7 44.77 -20.34 -2.90
CA PHE A 7 43.35 -20.48 -2.61
C PHE A 7 42.80 -19.27 -1.84
N ALA A 8 43.49 -18.81 -0.79
CA ALA A 8 43.09 -17.63 -0.04
C ALA A 8 43.02 -16.37 -0.93
N LEU A 9 43.97 -16.20 -1.85
CA LEU A 9 43.96 -15.09 -2.80
C LEU A 9 42.78 -15.17 -3.79
N ILE A 10 42.46 -16.37 -4.27
CA ILE A 10 41.29 -16.59 -5.14
C ILE A 10 40.00 -16.27 -4.38
N CYS A 11 39.84 -16.77 -3.15
CA CYS A 11 38.68 -16.45 -2.32
C CYS A 11 38.57 -14.94 -2.08
N LEU A 12 39.66 -14.27 -1.72
CA LEU A 12 39.66 -12.83 -1.51
C LEU A 12 39.21 -12.08 -2.76
N PHE A 13 39.70 -12.47 -3.94
CA PHE A 13 39.30 -11.86 -5.21
C PHE A 13 37.80 -12.05 -5.49
N ILE A 14 37.29 -13.27 -5.33
CA ILE A 14 35.86 -13.59 -5.52
C ILE A 14 34.99 -12.79 -4.55
N PHE A 15 35.32 -12.79 -3.26
CA PHE A 15 34.54 -12.05 -2.26
C PHE A 15 34.62 -10.53 -2.44
N THR A 16 35.76 -10.00 -2.88
CA THR A 16 35.90 -8.57 -3.17
C THR A 16 35.06 -8.18 -4.37
N ALA A 17 35.14 -8.93 -5.47
CA ALA A 17 34.31 -8.70 -6.65
C ALA A 17 32.81 -8.80 -6.31
N TRP A 18 32.43 -9.84 -5.56
CA TRP A 18 31.05 -10.01 -5.09
C TRP A 18 30.59 -8.87 -4.18
N GLY A 19 31.46 -8.37 -3.29
CA GLY A 19 31.18 -7.22 -2.44
C GLY A 19 30.94 -5.94 -3.23
N ILE A 20 31.77 -5.67 -4.25
CA ILE A 20 31.60 -4.51 -5.14
C ILE A 20 30.27 -4.59 -5.90
N VAL A 21 29.95 -5.74 -6.48
CA VAL A 21 28.66 -5.95 -7.18
C VAL A 21 27.50 -5.78 -6.21
N SER A 22 27.60 -6.33 -5.00
CA SER A 22 26.54 -6.20 -3.99
C SER A 22 26.34 -4.76 -3.54
N LEU A 23 27.41 -3.98 -3.42
CA LEU A 23 27.33 -2.55 -3.10
C LEU A 23 26.68 -1.76 -4.24
N TYR A 24 27.01 -2.08 -5.50
CA TYR A 24 26.33 -1.48 -6.67
C TYR A 24 24.82 -1.70 -6.61
N TYR A 25 24.37 -2.95 -6.41
CA TYR A 25 22.94 -3.25 -6.32
C TYR A 25 22.29 -2.67 -5.08
N TYR A 26 22.96 -2.67 -3.93
CA TYR A 26 22.45 -2.00 -2.73
C TYR A 26 22.11 -0.53 -3.00
N ASN A 27 23.00 0.19 -3.70
CA ASN A 27 22.76 1.58 -4.07
C ASN A 27 21.58 1.75 -5.04
N LYS A 28 21.27 0.75 -5.89
CA LYS A 28 20.08 0.75 -6.74
C LYS A 28 18.76 0.61 -5.96
N HIS A 29 18.81 0.16 -4.71
CA HIS A 29 17.64 0.11 -3.83
C HIS A 29 17.47 1.37 -2.97
N LEU A 30 18.46 2.27 -2.95
CA LEU A 30 18.37 3.52 -2.18
C LEU A 30 17.44 4.49 -2.91
N VAL A 31 16.32 4.79 -2.27
CA VAL A 31 15.29 5.68 -2.82
C VAL A 31 14.71 6.58 -1.74
N THR A 32 14.13 7.70 -2.15
CA THR A 32 13.57 8.72 -1.27
C THR A 32 12.13 9.02 -1.68
N ILE A 33 11.26 9.06 -0.67
CA ILE A 33 9.89 9.55 -0.82
C ILE A 33 9.72 10.75 0.11
N LYS A 34 9.23 11.86 -0.44
CA LYS A 34 8.66 12.95 0.35
C LYS A 34 7.15 12.77 0.34
N GLU A 35 6.54 12.75 1.51
CA GLU A 35 5.11 12.51 1.71
C GLU A 35 4.49 13.73 2.38
N TYR A 36 3.33 14.15 1.91
CA TYR A 36 2.48 15.13 2.57
C TYR A 36 1.08 14.53 2.74
N LYS A 37 0.68 14.33 3.99
CA LYS A 37 -0.60 13.72 4.35
C LYS A 37 -1.66 14.81 4.53
N MET A 38 -2.88 14.57 4.04
CA MET A 38 -3.95 15.58 4.03
C MET A 38 -5.25 15.07 4.63
N GLY A 39 -5.80 13.96 4.12
CA GLY A 39 -7.09 13.45 4.57
C GLY A 39 -8.28 14.35 4.20
N GLU A 40 -8.17 15.10 3.10
CA GLU A 40 -9.20 16.05 2.66
C GLU A 40 -10.38 15.34 1.98
N ARG A 41 -11.61 15.71 2.36
CA ARG A 41 -12.85 15.11 1.86
C ARG A 41 -13.61 16.09 0.96
N ILE A 42 -13.95 15.64 -0.24
CA ILE A 42 -14.61 16.45 -1.27
C ILE A 42 -15.85 15.70 -1.76
N GLU A 43 -17.00 16.35 -1.70
CA GLU A 43 -18.22 15.83 -2.31
C GLU A 43 -18.25 16.14 -3.79
N VAL A 44 -18.58 15.15 -4.60
CA VAL A 44 -18.81 15.26 -6.05
C VAL A 44 -20.20 14.73 -6.40
N SER A 45 -20.66 14.92 -7.63
CA SER A 45 -22.04 14.60 -8.05
C SER A 45 -22.46 13.15 -7.75
N GLU A 46 -21.59 12.18 -8.04
CA GLU A 46 -21.88 10.75 -7.88
C GLU A 46 -21.06 10.07 -6.77
N GLY A 47 -20.51 10.84 -5.82
CA GLY A 47 -19.78 10.23 -4.70
C GLY A 47 -18.98 11.19 -3.86
N THR A 48 -18.03 10.62 -3.12
CA THR A 48 -17.08 11.35 -2.28
C THR A 48 -15.65 10.97 -2.66
N VAL A 49 -14.77 11.97 -2.74
CA VAL A 49 -13.34 11.81 -2.96
C VAL A 49 -12.61 12.15 -1.66
N ILE A 50 -11.76 11.25 -1.20
CA ILE A 50 -10.87 11.47 -0.05
C ILE A 50 -9.43 11.50 -0.56
N ILE A 51 -8.79 12.68 -0.50
CA ILE A 51 -7.38 12.85 -0.83
C ILE A 51 -6.54 12.47 0.40
N ASN A 52 -5.84 11.34 0.31
CA ASN A 52 -5.04 10.83 1.41
C ASN A 52 -3.69 11.54 1.50
N SER A 53 -2.94 11.56 0.40
CA SER A 53 -1.58 12.10 0.40
C SER A 53 -1.11 12.57 -0.98
N ILE A 54 -0.11 13.45 -0.96
CA ILE A 54 0.74 13.77 -2.11
C ILE A 54 2.12 13.19 -1.82
N GLU A 55 2.74 12.56 -2.82
CA GLU A 55 4.10 12.03 -2.71
C GLU A 55 4.99 12.51 -3.84
N ILE A 56 6.26 12.75 -3.52
CA ILE A 56 7.32 13.02 -4.50
C ILE A 56 8.37 11.92 -4.39
N HIS A 57 8.64 11.23 -5.50
CA HIS A 57 9.61 10.16 -5.56
C HIS A 57 10.82 10.59 -6.39
N ASP A 58 12.02 10.18 -5.97
CA ASP A 58 13.24 10.27 -6.76
C ASP A 58 13.43 9.08 -7.72
N PHE A 59 12.39 8.26 -7.87
CA PHE A 59 12.40 7.05 -8.67
C PHE A 59 11.03 6.77 -9.31
N GLU A 60 11.05 5.90 -10.31
CA GLU A 60 9.88 5.27 -10.91
C GLU A 60 9.98 3.76 -10.69
N ARG A 61 8.90 3.11 -10.24
CA ARG A 61 8.89 1.66 -10.01
C ARG A 61 8.98 0.91 -11.33
N GLN A 62 9.93 -0.01 -11.42
CA GLN A 62 9.98 -0.98 -12.51
C GLN A 62 9.28 -2.24 -12.05
N TYR A 63 8.10 -2.49 -12.61
CA TYR A 63 7.51 -3.81 -12.56
C TYR A 63 8.42 -4.76 -13.33
N LEU A 64 9.00 -5.74 -12.63
CA LEU A 64 9.79 -6.80 -13.26
C LEU A 64 8.85 -7.55 -14.21
N GLY A 65 8.88 -7.19 -15.50
CA GLY A 65 8.17 -7.94 -16.53
C GLY A 65 8.56 -9.41 -16.48
N SER A 66 7.59 -10.30 -16.71
CA SER A 66 7.75 -11.77 -16.71
C SER A 66 9.06 -12.19 -17.39
N ASP A 67 9.29 -11.64 -18.57
CA ASP A 67 10.35 -12.09 -19.48
C ASP A 67 11.76 -11.94 -18.89
N ARG A 68 12.01 -10.98 -17.99
CA ARG A 68 13.35 -10.76 -17.40
C ARG A 68 13.70 -11.79 -16.33
N ILE A 69 12.70 -12.41 -15.70
CA ILE A 69 12.84 -13.31 -14.55
C ILE A 69 12.23 -14.69 -14.79
N ASP A 70 11.65 -14.93 -15.97
CA ASP A 70 11.03 -16.21 -16.34
C ASP A 70 11.99 -17.39 -16.18
N TRP A 71 13.24 -17.26 -16.60
CA TRP A 71 14.23 -18.33 -16.42
C TRP A 71 14.42 -18.68 -14.93
N PHE A 72 14.36 -17.68 -14.05
CA PHE A 72 14.54 -17.87 -12.62
C PHE A 72 13.33 -18.62 -12.04
N TYR A 73 12.11 -18.15 -12.30
CA TYR A 73 10.89 -18.77 -11.77
C TYR A 73 10.57 -20.13 -12.41
N ASN A 74 10.79 -20.29 -13.72
CA ASN A 74 10.40 -21.50 -14.45
C ASN A 74 11.49 -22.57 -14.50
N SER A 75 12.78 -22.19 -14.45
CA SER A 75 13.89 -23.14 -14.64
C SER A 75 14.80 -23.32 -13.43
N PHE A 76 15.00 -22.29 -12.61
CA PHE A 76 15.93 -22.35 -11.47
C PHE A 76 15.21 -22.64 -10.15
N LEU A 77 14.22 -21.82 -9.78
CA LEU A 77 13.50 -21.90 -8.51
C LEU A 77 12.88 -23.28 -8.22
N PRO A 78 12.28 -23.99 -9.20
CA PRO A 78 11.70 -25.32 -8.94
C PRO A 78 12.74 -26.38 -8.59
N LYS A 79 14.02 -26.16 -8.94
CA LYS A 79 15.14 -27.06 -8.61
C LYS A 79 15.76 -26.74 -7.25
N VAL A 80 15.43 -25.58 -6.68
CA VAL A 80 15.87 -25.18 -5.34
C VAL A 80 14.98 -25.89 -4.32
N PRO A 81 15.54 -26.51 -3.25
CA PRO A 81 14.73 -27.05 -2.16
C PRO A 81 13.75 -26.02 -1.62
N VAL A 82 12.50 -26.41 -1.36
CA VAL A 82 11.41 -25.51 -0.94
C VAL A 82 11.83 -24.60 0.23
N SER A 83 12.56 -25.15 1.19
CA SER A 83 13.08 -24.41 2.36
C SER A 83 14.04 -23.26 1.99
N LEU A 84 14.69 -23.31 0.82
CA LEU A 84 15.63 -22.31 0.33
C LEU A 84 15.03 -21.41 -0.76
N GLN A 85 13.86 -21.74 -1.30
CA GLN A 85 13.24 -20.95 -2.38
C GLN A 85 13.02 -19.49 -1.96
N ARG A 86 12.50 -19.24 -0.75
CA ARG A 86 12.31 -17.87 -0.23
C ARG A 86 13.62 -17.08 -0.19
N SER A 87 14.71 -17.71 0.23
CA SER A 87 16.04 -17.10 0.26
C SER A 87 16.55 -16.83 -1.15
N ALA A 88 16.36 -17.77 -2.09
CA ALA A 88 16.71 -17.58 -3.49
C ALA A 88 15.96 -16.41 -4.13
N VAL A 89 14.65 -16.28 -3.88
CA VAL A 89 13.84 -15.13 -4.36
C VAL A 89 14.36 -13.83 -3.78
N ARG A 90 14.68 -13.77 -2.47
CA ARG A 90 15.24 -12.58 -1.84
C ARG A 90 16.59 -12.18 -2.42
N VAL A 91 17.46 -13.14 -2.68
CA VAL A 91 18.76 -12.90 -3.34
C VAL A 91 18.54 -12.36 -4.75
N MET A 92 17.65 -12.96 -5.52
CA MET A 92 17.34 -12.49 -6.88
C MET A 92 16.77 -11.06 -6.87
N ALA A 93 15.86 -10.76 -5.94
CA ALA A 93 15.30 -9.42 -5.75
C ALA A 93 16.35 -8.40 -5.28
N PHE A 94 17.39 -8.82 -4.57
CA PHE A 94 18.50 -7.93 -4.20
C PHE A 94 19.32 -7.55 -5.44
N TYR A 95 19.60 -8.52 -6.32
CA TYR A 95 20.33 -8.30 -7.57
C TYR A 95 19.42 -7.90 -8.75
N SER A 96 18.22 -7.38 -8.47
CA SER A 96 17.39 -6.72 -9.47
C SER A 96 17.51 -5.19 -9.37
N GLU A 97 17.11 -4.51 -10.44
CA GLU A 97 16.96 -3.05 -10.47
C GLU A 97 15.45 -2.71 -10.43
N PRO A 98 14.79 -2.70 -9.25
CA PRO A 98 13.34 -2.52 -9.17
C PRO A 98 12.91 -1.06 -9.37
N TYR A 99 13.85 -0.14 -9.51
CA TYR A 99 13.60 1.30 -9.59
C TYR A 99 14.39 1.92 -10.73
N ASN A 100 13.74 2.81 -11.47
CA ASN A 100 14.39 3.72 -12.39
C ASN A 100 14.65 5.05 -11.69
N SER A 101 15.91 5.36 -11.39
CA SER A 101 16.33 6.66 -10.84
C SER A 101 16.69 7.67 -11.94
N ASP A 102 16.78 7.24 -13.20
CA ASP A 102 17.09 8.12 -14.34
C ASP A 102 15.81 8.76 -14.87
N LEU A 103 15.30 9.72 -14.09
CA LEU A 103 14.09 10.45 -14.41
C LEU A 103 14.36 11.73 -15.22
N GLY A 104 15.62 12.15 -15.30
CA GLY A 104 16.01 13.40 -15.94
C GLY A 104 16.03 13.35 -17.47
N VAL A 105 16.15 14.53 -18.09
CA VAL A 105 16.36 14.70 -19.54
C VAL A 105 17.37 15.84 -19.75
N ASN A 106 18.39 15.64 -20.60
CA ASN A 106 19.36 16.67 -20.99
C ASN A 106 19.91 17.48 -19.79
N ASP A 107 20.53 16.80 -18.83
CA ASP A 107 21.11 17.36 -17.59
C ASP A 107 20.10 17.98 -16.60
N THR A 108 18.81 17.90 -16.89
CA THR A 108 17.76 18.37 -16.00
C THR A 108 17.29 17.23 -15.11
N GLU A 109 17.37 17.44 -13.80
CA GLU A 109 16.90 16.48 -12.81
C GLU A 109 15.37 16.35 -12.83
N GLY A 110 14.89 15.10 -12.90
CA GLY A 110 13.47 14.75 -12.89
C GLY A 110 13.02 14.14 -11.58
N ARG A 111 11.71 14.23 -11.32
CA ARG A 111 11.02 13.64 -10.18
C ARG A 111 9.65 13.12 -10.61
N MET A 112 9.11 12.17 -9.86
CA MET A 112 7.72 11.75 -9.98
C MET A 112 6.90 12.42 -8.88
N MET A 113 5.72 12.91 -9.22
CA MET A 113 4.72 13.35 -8.27
C MET A 113 3.51 12.42 -8.35
N TYR A 114 2.94 12.07 -7.21
CA TYR A 114 1.73 11.30 -7.10
C TYR A 114 0.74 12.01 -6.17
N VAL A 115 -0.54 11.99 -6.52
CA VAL A 115 -1.64 12.20 -5.57
C VAL A 115 -2.36 10.89 -5.39
N TYR A 116 -2.62 10.52 -4.14
CA TYR A 116 -3.28 9.28 -3.76
C TYR A 116 -4.58 9.58 -3.04
N GLY A 117 -5.61 8.79 -3.32
CA GLY A 117 -6.90 8.94 -2.66
C GLY A 117 -7.83 7.76 -2.82
N ILE A 118 -9.03 7.94 -2.28
CA ILE A 118 -10.13 6.98 -2.29
C ILE A 118 -11.33 7.67 -2.93
N TYR A 119 -11.98 7.01 -3.88
CA TYR A 119 -13.27 7.43 -4.41
C TYR A 119 -14.37 6.47 -3.94
N ILE A 120 -15.47 7.03 -3.44
CA ILE A 120 -16.59 6.31 -2.84
C ILE A 120 -17.86 6.68 -3.61
N PRO A 121 -18.40 5.78 -4.45
CA PRO A 121 -19.63 6.04 -5.19
C PRO A 121 -20.86 6.13 -4.29
N ASN A 122 -21.80 7.03 -4.63
CA ASN A 122 -23.05 7.22 -3.89
C ASN A 122 -23.97 5.99 -3.90
N ASP A 123 -23.94 5.21 -4.98
CA ASP A 123 -24.81 4.04 -5.14
C ASP A 123 -24.29 2.79 -4.39
N GLY A 124 -23.11 2.90 -3.77
CA GLY A 124 -22.45 1.83 -3.01
C GLY A 124 -22.08 0.61 -3.86
N LYS A 125 -22.25 0.66 -5.18
CA LYS A 125 -21.80 -0.39 -6.09
C LYS A 125 -20.38 -0.03 -6.49
N GLY A 126 -19.45 -0.98 -6.34
CA GLY A 126 -18.12 -0.80 -6.89
C GLY A 126 -18.24 -0.50 -8.38
N LEU A 127 -17.79 0.68 -8.79
CA LEU A 127 -17.66 1.05 -10.19
C LEU A 127 -16.54 0.18 -10.79
N LEU A 128 -16.66 -0.22 -12.06
CA LEU A 128 -15.53 -0.86 -12.74
C LEU A 128 -14.36 0.15 -12.82
N ASP A 129 -13.11 -0.32 -12.91
CA ASP A 129 -11.94 0.58 -12.98
C ASP A 129 -12.07 1.62 -14.11
N ASP A 130 -12.66 1.21 -15.25
CA ASP A 130 -12.93 2.09 -16.40
C ASP A 130 -13.95 3.19 -16.09
N ASP A 131 -14.87 2.98 -15.14
CA ASP A 131 -15.91 3.94 -14.79
C ASP A 131 -15.38 5.04 -13.86
N MET A 132 -14.31 4.80 -13.09
CA MET A 132 -13.70 5.83 -12.25
C MET A 132 -13.04 6.92 -13.08
N GLU A 133 -12.26 6.54 -14.11
CA GLU A 133 -11.64 7.53 -15.01
C GLU A 133 -12.70 8.39 -15.71
N LEU A 134 -13.94 7.92 -15.80
CA LEU A 134 -15.07 8.65 -16.35
C LEU A 134 -15.77 9.54 -15.31
N ALA A 135 -15.66 9.25 -14.02
CA ALA A 135 -16.35 9.98 -12.96
C ALA A 135 -15.52 11.16 -12.40
N VAL A 136 -14.25 10.93 -12.05
CA VAL A 136 -13.43 11.92 -11.34
C VAL A 136 -11.97 11.89 -11.84
N SER A 137 -11.29 13.03 -11.82
CA SER A 137 -9.82 13.04 -11.78
C SER A 137 -9.28 13.96 -10.69
N ALA A 138 -8.18 13.56 -10.06
CA ALA A 138 -7.45 14.39 -9.12
C ALA A 138 -6.05 14.66 -9.68
N ASN A 139 -5.66 15.92 -9.76
CA ASN A 139 -4.36 16.32 -10.26
C ASN A 139 -3.70 17.35 -9.36
N VAL A 140 -2.37 17.32 -9.31
CA VAL A 140 -1.59 18.38 -8.66
C VAL A 140 -1.16 19.38 -9.72
N ILE A 141 -1.45 20.64 -9.49
CA ILE A 141 -1.11 21.76 -10.35
C ILE A 141 -0.35 22.84 -9.58
N THR A 142 0.50 23.59 -10.28
CA THR A 142 1.16 24.77 -9.71
C THR A 142 0.25 25.99 -9.79
N GLU A 143 0.59 27.07 -9.08
CA GLU A 143 -0.11 28.36 -9.16
C GLU A 143 -0.22 28.91 -10.60
N ASN A 144 0.74 28.57 -11.46
CA ASN A 144 0.73 28.97 -12.87
C ASN A 144 -0.16 28.05 -13.74
N GLY A 145 -0.93 27.14 -13.13
CA GLY A 145 -1.85 26.22 -13.80
C GLY A 145 -1.16 25.06 -14.50
N ARG A 146 0.11 24.76 -14.18
CA ARG A 146 0.83 23.65 -14.79
C ARG A 146 0.55 22.35 -14.05
N ASN A 147 0.14 21.32 -14.77
CA ASN A 147 -0.01 19.96 -14.23
C ASN A 147 1.35 19.32 -13.89
N LEU A 148 1.45 18.77 -12.69
CA LEU A 148 2.58 17.97 -12.19
C LEU A 148 2.24 16.47 -12.21
N THR A 149 0.96 16.12 -12.23
CA THR A 149 0.43 14.77 -12.46
C THR A 149 -0.31 14.72 -13.79
N LEU A 150 -0.16 13.64 -14.56
CA LEU A 150 -0.66 13.56 -15.94
C LEU A 150 -1.39 12.26 -16.27
N SER A 151 -1.11 11.17 -15.54
CA SER A 151 -1.74 9.86 -15.75
C SER A 151 -2.47 9.43 -14.49
N SER A 152 -3.77 9.14 -14.63
CA SER A 152 -4.56 8.48 -13.60
C SER A 152 -4.36 6.96 -13.64
N GLY A 153 -4.48 6.34 -12.48
CA GLY A 153 -4.61 4.90 -12.31
C GLY A 153 -5.58 4.61 -11.17
N GLY A 154 -6.26 3.48 -11.28
CA GLY A 154 -7.18 2.98 -10.27
C GLY A 154 -6.84 1.55 -9.88
N TYR A 155 -7.26 1.17 -8.68
CA TYR A 155 -7.33 -0.22 -8.25
C TYR A 155 -8.66 -0.45 -7.55
N LEU A 156 -9.56 -1.14 -8.26
CA LEU A 156 -10.76 -1.73 -7.68
C LEU A 156 -10.45 -3.14 -7.17
N ASN A 157 -10.67 -3.34 -5.88
CA ASN A 157 -10.80 -4.69 -5.34
C ASN A 157 -12.27 -5.12 -5.51
N GLN A 158 -12.51 -6.28 -6.13
CA GLN A 158 -13.86 -6.76 -6.50
C GLN A 158 -14.85 -6.87 -5.33
N ASN A 159 -14.38 -6.75 -4.08
CA ASN A 159 -15.18 -6.83 -2.87
C ASN A 159 -15.17 -5.55 -2.02
N THR A 160 -14.89 -4.40 -2.63
CA THR A 160 -14.97 -3.07 -1.98
C THR A 160 -16.06 -2.23 -2.63
N ASN A 161 -16.64 -1.30 -1.88
CA ASN A 161 -17.55 -0.25 -2.38
C ASN A 161 -16.83 1.09 -2.55
N TYR A 162 -15.51 1.06 -2.69
CA TYR A 162 -14.66 2.21 -2.91
C TYR A 162 -13.54 1.80 -3.86
N ILE A 163 -12.94 2.78 -4.52
CA ILE A 163 -11.82 2.62 -5.44
C ILE A 163 -10.62 3.35 -4.87
N LEU A 164 -9.47 2.67 -4.85
CA LEU A 164 -8.20 3.32 -4.55
C LEU A 164 -7.67 3.92 -5.84
N PHE A 165 -7.28 5.18 -5.82
CA PHE A 165 -6.76 5.83 -7.01
C PHE A 165 -5.43 6.52 -6.76
N HIS A 166 -4.73 6.75 -7.86
CA HIS A 166 -3.63 7.67 -7.90
C HIS A 166 -3.63 8.47 -9.20
N SER A 167 -3.03 9.66 -9.19
CA SER A 167 -2.59 10.33 -10.42
C SER A 167 -1.11 10.63 -10.28
N GLY A 168 -0.33 10.16 -11.25
CA GLY A 168 1.12 10.23 -11.29
C GLY A 168 1.62 11.07 -12.46
N GLY A 169 2.79 11.67 -12.32
CA GLY A 169 3.43 12.36 -13.44
C GLY A 169 4.89 12.68 -13.18
N ARG A 170 5.67 12.75 -14.26
CA ARG A 170 7.05 13.21 -14.21
C ARG A 170 7.10 14.73 -14.36
N PHE A 171 7.89 15.39 -13.52
CA PHE A 171 8.20 16.82 -13.65
C PHE A 171 9.70 17.07 -13.51
N PHE A 172 10.14 18.25 -13.96
CA PHE A 172 11.55 18.62 -14.04
C PHE A 172 11.86 19.82 -13.14
N LEU A 173 12.98 19.74 -12.40
CA LEU A 173 13.31 20.72 -11.37
C LEU A 173 13.72 22.11 -11.89
N ASN A 174 14.14 22.21 -13.15
CA ASN A 174 14.40 23.51 -13.80
C ASN A 174 13.11 24.30 -14.05
N GLU A 175 11.98 23.62 -14.13
CA GLU A 175 10.68 24.21 -14.40
C GLU A 175 9.87 24.41 -13.11
N TYR A 176 10.12 23.59 -12.09
CA TYR A 176 9.50 23.72 -10.77
C TYR A 176 10.35 22.99 -9.71
N SER A 177 10.86 23.73 -8.73
CA SER A 177 11.65 23.19 -7.63
C SER A 177 10.85 23.26 -6.35
N LEU A 178 10.33 22.12 -5.87
CA LEU A 178 9.59 22.04 -4.61
C LEU A 178 10.50 22.28 -3.41
N THR A 179 10.44 23.52 -2.90
CA THR A 179 10.85 23.85 -1.54
C THR A 179 9.67 23.62 -0.59
N SER A 180 9.91 23.73 0.72
CA SER A 180 8.84 23.57 1.73
C SER A 180 7.77 24.67 1.67
N ASP A 181 8.06 25.77 0.97
CA ASP A 181 7.28 27.00 1.05
C ASP A 181 6.45 27.23 -0.23
N ASP A 182 6.58 26.36 -1.24
CA ASP A 182 5.83 26.47 -2.48
C ASP A 182 4.41 25.90 -2.30
N SER A 183 3.40 26.71 -2.63
CA SER A 183 2.02 26.24 -2.61
C SER A 183 1.79 25.23 -3.74
N LEU A 184 0.93 24.25 -3.46
CA LEU A 184 0.40 23.30 -4.42
C LEU A 184 -1.11 23.45 -4.47
N ILE A 185 -1.68 23.26 -5.66
CA ILE A 185 -3.12 23.22 -5.84
C ILE A 185 -3.48 21.79 -6.23
N ILE A 186 -4.31 21.13 -5.43
CA ILE A 186 -4.94 19.89 -5.84
C ILE A 186 -6.25 20.26 -6.50
N ARG A 187 -6.40 19.90 -7.78
CA ARG A 187 -7.65 20.03 -8.52
C ARG A 187 -8.32 18.67 -8.62
N VAL A 188 -9.52 18.57 -8.06
CA VAL A 188 -10.43 17.45 -8.26
C VAL A 188 -11.51 17.89 -9.24
N GLU A 189 -11.48 17.30 -10.43
CA GLU A 189 -12.45 17.52 -11.49
C GLU A 189 -13.52 16.42 -11.41
N ASP A 190 -14.76 16.83 -11.16
CA ASP A 190 -15.93 15.99 -11.36
C ASP A 190 -16.28 16.03 -12.85
N LYS A 191 -16.02 14.93 -13.55
CA LYS A 191 -16.17 14.84 -15.00
C LYS A 191 -17.64 14.73 -15.44
N LEU A 192 -18.55 14.39 -14.53
CA LEU A 192 -19.97 14.26 -14.83
C LEU A 192 -20.69 15.60 -14.71
N SER A 193 -20.35 16.40 -13.71
CA SER A 193 -20.91 17.75 -13.51
C SER A 193 -20.07 18.85 -14.18
N GLU A 194 -18.84 18.55 -14.62
CA GLU A 194 -17.83 19.50 -15.09
C GLU A 194 -17.39 20.52 -14.02
N GLU A 195 -17.66 20.23 -12.73
CA GLU A 195 -17.23 21.07 -11.61
C GLU A 195 -15.78 20.77 -11.21
N ASN A 196 -15.07 21.82 -10.76
CA ASN A 196 -13.69 21.72 -10.28
C ASN A 196 -13.62 22.17 -8.82
N HIS A 197 -13.06 21.31 -7.97
CA HIS A 197 -12.74 21.60 -6.59
C HIS A 197 -11.24 21.81 -6.48
N GLU A 198 -10.81 22.98 -6.01
CA GLU A 198 -9.40 23.31 -5.83
C GLU A 198 -9.07 23.46 -4.35
N ILE A 199 -8.04 22.74 -3.91
CA ILE A 199 -7.49 22.83 -2.57
C ILE A 199 -6.08 23.41 -2.68
N VAL A 200 -5.90 24.63 -2.18
CA VAL A 200 -4.58 25.26 -2.07
C VAL A 200 -3.93 24.79 -0.77
N THR A 201 -2.73 24.25 -0.87
CA THR A 201 -2.00 23.69 0.27
C THR A 201 -0.54 24.13 0.28
N GLU A 202 0.02 24.25 1.48
CA GLU A 202 1.43 24.50 1.74
C GLU A 202 2.03 23.23 2.37
N PRO A 203 2.57 22.31 1.57
CA PRO A 203 2.91 20.97 2.02
C PRO A 203 4.12 20.96 2.98
N VAL A 204 3.90 20.46 4.20
CA VAL A 204 4.99 20.15 5.14
C VAL A 204 5.47 18.72 4.88
N TRP A 205 6.54 18.60 4.09
CA TRP A 205 7.04 17.30 3.62
C TRP A 205 7.71 16.46 4.71
N GLU A 206 7.21 15.24 4.92
CA GLU A 206 7.94 14.17 5.61
C GLU A 206 8.87 13.45 4.63
N THR A 207 10.17 13.49 4.86
CA THR A 207 11.14 12.80 3.99
C THR A 207 11.54 11.45 4.59
N LYS A 208 11.26 10.36 3.87
CA LYS A 208 11.65 8.99 4.25
C LYS A 208 12.61 8.41 3.21
N LYS A 209 13.67 7.78 3.70
CA LYS A 209 14.66 7.07 2.87
C LYS A 209 14.49 5.58 3.03
N TYR A 210 14.49 4.89 1.91
CA TYR A 210 14.28 3.45 1.83
C TYR A 210 15.50 2.77 1.22
N ASN A 211 15.61 1.47 1.47
CA ASN A 211 16.65 0.60 0.95
C ASN A 211 16.09 -0.81 0.76
N PHE A 212 16.95 -1.78 0.42
CA PHE A 212 16.49 -3.15 0.21
C PHE A 212 15.82 -3.79 1.44
N PHE A 213 16.31 -3.47 2.64
CA PHE A 213 15.85 -4.03 3.92
C PHE A 213 14.68 -3.25 4.52
N SER A 214 14.60 -1.95 4.25
CA SER A 214 13.47 -1.08 4.59
C SER A 214 12.87 -0.56 3.29
N ARG A 215 11.96 -1.35 2.70
CA ARG A 215 11.41 -1.08 1.37
C ARG A 215 10.38 0.06 1.44
N PRO A 216 10.24 0.85 0.36
CA PRO A 216 9.14 1.79 0.27
C PRO A 216 7.80 1.05 0.35
N PRO A 217 6.76 1.70 0.88
CA PRO A 217 5.42 1.11 0.98
C PRO A 217 4.90 0.65 -0.39
N ALA A 218 3.92 -0.26 -0.42
CA ALA A 218 3.19 -0.56 -1.66
C ALA A 218 2.40 0.69 -2.12
N GLU A 219 2.06 0.75 -3.41
CA GLU A 219 1.37 1.89 -4.06
C GLU A 219 0.07 2.32 -3.37
N TYR A 220 -0.61 1.38 -2.71
CA TYR A 220 -1.84 1.64 -1.96
C TYR A 220 -1.70 1.28 -0.48
N SER A 221 -0.58 1.65 0.15
CA SER A 221 -0.37 1.44 1.59
C SER A 221 -1.38 2.14 2.48
N PHE A 222 -2.05 3.17 1.97
CA PHE A 222 -3.17 3.85 2.59
C PHE A 222 -4.49 3.09 2.46
N SER A 223 -4.53 1.92 1.82
CA SER A 223 -5.71 1.06 1.85
C SER A 223 -6.02 0.65 3.30
N PRO A 224 -7.30 0.57 3.71
CA PRO A 224 -7.73 0.10 5.03
C PRO A 224 -7.50 -1.42 5.22
N GLY A 225 -6.31 -1.92 4.89
CA GLY A 225 -5.90 -3.31 5.06
C GLY A 225 -5.41 -3.65 6.47
N THR A 226 -5.34 -2.64 7.37
CA THR A 226 -4.88 -2.82 8.76
C THR A 226 -5.72 -3.82 9.54
N ALA A 227 -7.00 -4.00 9.20
CA ALA A 227 -7.84 -5.04 9.79
C ALA A 227 -7.27 -6.46 9.60
N PHE A 228 -6.70 -6.77 8.42
CA PHE A 228 -6.07 -8.08 8.18
C PHE A 228 -4.76 -8.26 8.93
N ARG A 229 -3.95 -7.19 9.03
CA ARG A 229 -2.73 -7.20 9.84
C ARG A 229 -3.07 -7.43 11.31
N TYR A 230 -4.07 -6.71 11.82
CA TYR A 230 -4.57 -6.83 13.18
C TYR A 230 -5.04 -8.25 13.52
N ILE A 231 -5.89 -8.84 12.69
CA ILE A 231 -6.30 -10.25 12.86
C ILE A 231 -5.09 -11.18 12.82
N GLY A 232 -4.18 -10.99 11.86
CA GLY A 232 -2.99 -11.83 11.74
C GLY A 232 -2.09 -11.78 12.98
N ASP A 233 -1.90 -10.60 13.55
CA ASP A 233 -1.05 -10.37 14.73
C ASP A 233 -1.71 -10.91 16.01
N ILE A 234 -3.04 -10.76 16.16
CA ILE A 234 -3.82 -11.36 17.26
C ILE A 234 -3.81 -12.88 17.19
N ILE A 235 -4.13 -13.46 16.02
CA ILE A 235 -4.21 -14.91 15.84
C ILE A 235 -2.86 -15.58 16.12
N ARG A 236 -1.75 -14.92 15.76
CA ARG A 236 -0.41 -15.45 16.01
C ARG A 236 0.04 -15.33 17.47
N GLN A 237 -0.74 -14.68 18.33
CA GLN A 237 -0.44 -14.45 19.75
C GLN A 237 0.93 -13.78 19.96
N GLU A 238 1.44 -13.04 18.97
CA GLU A 238 2.84 -12.61 18.97
C GLU A 238 3.09 -11.42 19.90
N ASP A 239 2.12 -10.51 20.13
CA ASP A 239 2.22 -9.44 21.12
C ASP A 239 0.89 -8.65 21.29
N VAL A 240 0.15 -8.85 22.40
CA VAL A 240 -1.06 -8.05 22.71
C VAL A 240 -0.75 -6.55 22.79
N ASN A 241 0.48 -6.15 23.16
CA ASN A 241 0.86 -4.75 23.21
C ASN A 241 1.06 -4.14 21.81
N ALA A 242 1.43 -4.95 20.82
CA ALA A 242 1.51 -4.47 19.43
C ALA A 242 0.12 -4.18 18.85
N VAL A 243 -0.89 -4.90 19.35
CA VAL A 243 -2.30 -4.76 18.98
C VAL A 243 -2.92 -3.51 19.60
N ASP A 244 -2.55 -3.17 20.84
CA ASP A 244 -3.00 -1.95 21.53
C ASP A 244 -2.61 -0.68 20.76
N GLY A 245 -1.41 -0.64 20.18
CA GLY A 245 -0.97 0.48 19.33
C GLY A 245 -1.78 0.67 18.03
N LEU A 246 -2.62 -0.31 17.67
CA LEU A 246 -3.53 -0.24 16.52
C LEU A 246 -4.92 0.28 16.91
N ILE A 247 -5.25 0.37 18.19
CA ILE A 247 -6.54 0.89 18.66
C ILE A 247 -6.51 2.43 18.63
N HIS A 248 -7.64 3.01 18.26
CA HIS A 248 -7.80 4.45 18.21
C HIS A 248 -7.71 5.05 19.63
N PRO A 249 -6.93 6.13 19.86
CA PRO A 249 -6.64 6.64 21.21
C PRO A 249 -7.85 7.18 21.98
N GLN A 250 -8.99 7.42 21.31
CA GLN A 250 -10.25 7.82 21.95
C GLN A 250 -11.07 6.64 22.48
N ILE A 251 -10.69 5.39 22.16
CA ILE A 251 -11.38 4.19 22.62
C ILE A 251 -10.74 3.70 23.91
N ASN A 252 -11.45 3.84 25.03
CA ASN A 252 -10.96 3.38 26.34
C ASN A 252 -11.43 1.96 26.68
N ASP A 253 -12.65 1.60 26.25
CA ASP A 253 -13.32 0.33 26.57
C ASP A 253 -13.46 -0.52 25.30
N PHE A 254 -12.32 -0.94 24.74
CA PHE A 254 -12.30 -1.78 23.55
C PHE A 254 -12.85 -3.19 23.85
N PRO A 255 -13.72 -3.77 22.99
CA PRO A 255 -14.42 -5.03 23.30
C PRO A 255 -13.55 -6.27 23.03
N TRP A 256 -12.50 -6.43 23.84
CA TRP A 256 -11.55 -7.54 23.75
C TRP A 256 -12.21 -8.92 23.85
N GLU A 257 -13.32 -9.02 24.57
CA GLU A 257 -14.09 -10.26 24.73
C GLU A 257 -14.57 -10.84 23.37
N HIS A 258 -14.77 -10.00 22.35
CA HIS A 258 -15.16 -10.45 21.02
C HIS A 258 -14.04 -11.20 20.28
N LEU A 259 -12.81 -11.15 20.78
CA LEU A 259 -11.62 -11.77 20.19
C LEU A 259 -11.19 -13.06 20.91
N GLU A 260 -11.79 -13.40 22.07
CA GLU A 260 -11.42 -14.58 22.87
C GLU A 260 -11.53 -15.91 22.09
N HIS A 261 -12.43 -15.96 21.10
CA HIS A 261 -12.61 -17.13 20.26
C HIS A 261 -11.34 -17.50 19.46
N TYR A 262 -10.46 -16.54 19.14
CA TYR A 262 -9.19 -16.81 18.46
C TYR A 262 -8.18 -17.56 19.34
N GLU A 263 -8.19 -17.31 20.66
CA GLU A 263 -7.33 -18.04 21.59
C GLU A 263 -7.71 -19.53 21.64
N SER A 264 -9.01 -19.81 21.54
CA SER A 264 -9.53 -21.18 21.49
C SER A 264 -9.27 -21.85 20.13
N SER A 265 -9.28 -21.08 19.03
CA SER A 265 -9.13 -21.58 17.67
C SER A 265 -7.66 -21.76 17.23
N GLY A 266 -6.68 -21.22 17.95
CA GLY A 266 -5.24 -21.42 17.72
C GLY A 266 -4.77 -22.89 17.75
N LYS A 267 -5.65 -23.83 18.13
CA LYS A 267 -5.46 -25.28 18.00
C LYS A 267 -5.93 -25.88 16.66
N HIS A 268 -6.60 -25.09 15.82
CA HIS A 268 -7.17 -25.52 14.54
C HIS A 268 -6.36 -24.90 13.40
N GLY A 269 -5.18 -25.47 13.14
CA GLY A 269 -4.43 -25.23 11.91
C GLY A 269 -5.29 -25.70 10.72
N GLY A 270 -6.02 -24.78 10.13
CA GLY A 270 -7.00 -25.06 9.07
C GLY A 270 -8.02 -23.96 8.83
N ILE A 271 -8.13 -22.96 9.72
CA ILE A 271 -9.04 -21.84 9.48
C ILE A 271 -8.40 -20.87 8.48
N THR A 272 -9.07 -20.70 7.35
CA THR A 272 -8.71 -19.78 6.29
C THR A 272 -9.60 -18.54 6.44
N SER A 273 -9.05 -17.37 6.15
CA SER A 273 -9.81 -16.11 6.26
C SER A 273 -9.84 -15.41 4.92
N LYS A 274 -11.02 -14.95 4.54
CA LYS A 274 -11.24 -14.02 3.44
C LYS A 274 -11.84 -12.77 4.05
N GLY A 275 -11.47 -11.60 3.55
CA GLY A 275 -12.10 -10.38 4.02
C GLY A 275 -12.44 -9.42 2.90
N THR A 276 -13.44 -8.60 3.20
CA THR A 276 -14.01 -7.61 2.29
C THR A 276 -14.12 -6.31 3.05
N THR A 277 -13.48 -5.24 2.56
CA THR A 277 -13.52 -3.93 3.23
C THR A 277 -14.52 -3.03 2.53
N GLN A 278 -15.38 -2.39 3.30
CA GLN A 278 -16.40 -1.48 2.81
C GLN A 278 -16.31 -0.15 3.55
N TYR A 279 -16.47 0.96 2.85
CA TYR A 279 -16.76 2.25 3.46
C TYR A 279 -18.20 2.26 3.97
N ILE A 280 -18.40 2.69 5.22
CA ILE A 280 -19.71 2.76 5.87
C ILE A 280 -20.05 4.17 6.37
N ASP A 281 -19.31 5.18 5.89
CA ASP A 281 -19.44 6.59 6.27
C ASP A 281 -19.16 6.86 7.75
N SER A 282 -20.10 6.56 8.65
CA SER A 282 -19.95 6.86 10.08
C SER A 282 -20.31 5.68 10.98
N TYR A 283 -19.61 5.57 12.11
CA TYR A 283 -19.84 4.53 13.11
C TYR A 283 -19.32 4.99 14.48
N LEU A 284 -20.13 4.80 15.54
CA LEU A 284 -19.80 5.21 16.92
C LEU A 284 -19.31 6.66 17.08
N GLY A 285 -19.81 7.58 16.24
CA GLY A 285 -19.43 8.99 16.25
C GLY A 285 -18.13 9.31 15.51
N PHE A 286 -17.45 8.31 14.93
CA PHE A 286 -16.37 8.50 13.97
C PHE A 286 -16.95 8.69 12.57
N ALA A 287 -16.32 9.57 11.79
CA ALA A 287 -16.56 9.73 10.36
C ALA A 287 -15.51 8.94 9.56
N ASP A 288 -15.75 8.78 8.26
CA ASP A 288 -14.91 8.07 7.30
C ASP A 288 -14.50 6.66 7.74
N VAL A 289 -15.48 5.92 8.26
CA VAL A 289 -15.26 4.58 8.79
C VAL A 289 -15.30 3.54 7.68
N PHE A 290 -14.34 2.62 7.73
CA PHE A 290 -14.31 1.42 6.91
C PHE A 290 -14.58 0.20 7.80
N SER A 291 -15.45 -0.70 7.33
CA SER A 291 -15.72 -2.00 7.93
C SER A 291 -15.07 -3.10 7.11
N THR A 292 -14.10 -3.80 7.70
CA THR A 292 -13.57 -5.04 7.13
C THR A 292 -14.32 -6.21 7.71
N ARG A 293 -15.16 -6.82 6.88
CA ARG A 293 -15.82 -8.09 7.18
C ARG A 293 -14.86 -9.23 6.89
N ILE A 294 -14.63 -10.10 7.87
CA ILE A 294 -13.72 -11.22 7.77
C ILE A 294 -14.51 -12.50 8.00
N THR A 295 -14.48 -13.36 7.00
CA THR A 295 -15.16 -14.65 6.94
C THR A 295 -14.13 -15.74 7.20
N PHE A 296 -14.42 -16.60 8.16
CA PHE A 296 -13.57 -17.73 8.54
C PHE A 296 -14.17 -19.04 8.06
N SER A 297 -13.39 -19.81 7.31
CA SER A 297 -13.79 -21.10 6.73
C SER A 297 -12.89 -22.23 7.22
N GLY A 298 -13.42 -23.45 7.28
CA GLY A 298 -12.67 -24.63 7.75
C GLY A 298 -11.65 -25.20 6.74
N SER A 299 -11.59 -24.66 5.51
CA SER A 299 -10.63 -25.04 4.48
C SER A 299 -10.46 -23.91 3.45
N ASP A 300 -9.44 -24.00 2.58
CA ASP A 300 -9.17 -23.03 1.50
C ASP A 300 -10.14 -23.18 0.30
N ASP A 301 -11.06 -24.15 0.33
CA ASP A 301 -12.03 -24.35 -0.74
C ASP A 301 -12.98 -23.14 -0.81
N GLU A 302 -13.24 -22.62 -2.01
CA GLU A 302 -14.19 -21.53 -2.20
C GLU A 302 -15.62 -21.91 -1.79
N ASN A 303 -15.92 -23.20 -1.76
CA ASN A 303 -17.19 -23.75 -1.31
C ASN A 303 -17.16 -24.23 0.15
N ALA A 304 -16.08 -23.94 0.89
CA ALA A 304 -16.00 -24.31 2.30
C ALA A 304 -17.08 -23.59 3.10
N ASP A 305 -17.70 -24.33 4.01
CA ASP A 305 -18.68 -23.77 4.93
C ASP A 305 -18.05 -22.64 5.75
N THR A 306 -18.74 -21.51 5.78
CA THR A 306 -18.40 -20.40 6.67
C THR A 306 -18.68 -20.81 8.09
N VAL A 307 -17.65 -20.76 8.93
CA VAL A 307 -17.74 -21.10 10.36
C VAL A 307 -18.29 -19.91 11.13
N PHE A 308 -17.74 -18.72 10.89
CA PHE A 308 -18.23 -17.46 11.45
C PHE A 308 -17.74 -16.26 10.64
N GLU A 309 -18.40 -15.13 10.86
CA GLU A 309 -18.08 -13.83 10.30
C GLU A 309 -17.83 -12.83 11.44
N GLN A 310 -16.91 -11.89 11.22
CA GLN A 310 -16.63 -10.79 12.16
C GLN A 310 -16.32 -9.51 11.40
N HIS A 311 -16.80 -8.38 11.91
CA HIS A 311 -16.50 -7.06 11.37
C HIS A 311 -15.46 -6.36 12.24
N ILE A 312 -14.48 -5.73 11.58
CA ILE A 312 -13.53 -4.82 12.21
C ILE A 312 -13.73 -3.45 11.62
N TYR A 313 -13.92 -2.45 12.48
CA TYR A 313 -14.16 -1.08 12.08
C TYR A 313 -12.89 -0.27 12.24
N VAL A 314 -12.47 0.41 11.18
CA VAL A 314 -11.23 1.19 11.13
C VAL A 314 -11.48 2.60 10.62
N VAL A 315 -10.69 3.54 11.13
CA VAL A 315 -10.67 4.95 10.71
C VAL A 315 -9.22 5.38 10.50
N ASN A 316 -8.98 6.34 9.61
CA ASN A 316 -7.67 6.95 9.49
C ASN A 316 -7.52 8.02 10.58
N TYR A 317 -6.50 7.89 11.42
CA TYR A 317 -6.15 8.85 12.47
C TYR A 317 -4.68 9.23 12.32
N ASP A 318 -4.42 10.52 12.06
CA ASP A 318 -3.08 11.08 11.82
C ASP A 318 -2.28 10.32 10.73
N GLY A 319 -2.98 9.84 9.70
CA GLY A 319 -2.37 9.11 8.60
C GLY A 319 -2.00 7.67 8.93
N GLU A 320 -2.58 7.10 9.98
CA GLU A 320 -2.50 5.69 10.33
C GLU A 320 -3.91 5.12 10.50
N TRP A 321 -4.18 3.95 9.93
CA TRP A 321 -5.43 3.25 10.19
C TRP A 321 -5.45 2.72 11.62
N LYS A 322 -6.45 3.14 12.39
CA LYS A 322 -6.72 2.71 13.75
C LYS A 322 -8.05 1.99 13.82
N ILE A 323 -8.15 1.03 14.72
CA ILE A 323 -9.37 0.25 14.94
C ILE A 323 -10.18 0.95 16.02
N ILE A 324 -11.46 1.12 15.74
CA ILE A 324 -12.40 1.78 16.64
C ILE A 324 -13.33 0.78 17.33
N ASP A 325 -13.58 -0.38 16.71
CA ASP A 325 -14.47 -1.41 17.23
C ASP A 325 -14.27 -2.75 16.51
N VAL A 326 -14.74 -3.82 17.14
CA VAL A 326 -14.81 -5.18 16.57
C VAL A 326 -16.15 -5.80 16.96
N SER A 327 -16.91 -6.30 15.98
CA SER A 327 -18.19 -6.94 16.26
C SER A 327 -18.01 -8.30 16.98
N PRO A 328 -19.03 -8.78 17.71
CA PRO A 328 -19.08 -10.18 18.11
C PRO A 328 -18.98 -11.09 16.87
N PRO A 329 -18.42 -12.31 16.99
CA PRO A 329 -18.45 -13.29 15.93
C PRO A 329 -19.90 -13.75 15.69
N THR A 330 -20.35 -13.71 14.45
CA THR A 330 -21.67 -14.23 14.04
C THR A 330 -21.51 -15.54 13.29
N THR A 331 -22.08 -16.61 13.82
CA THR A 331 -22.19 -17.89 13.10
C THR A 331 -23.23 -17.75 11.99
N THR A 332 -22.83 -17.98 10.75
CA THR A 332 -23.78 -18.22 9.66
C THR A 332 -24.45 -19.56 9.90
N ASN A 333 -25.73 -19.55 10.28
CA ASN A 333 -26.51 -20.79 10.37
C ASN A 333 -26.47 -21.48 9.01
N LEU A 334 -25.87 -22.68 8.96
CA LEU A 334 -25.99 -23.56 7.81
C LEU A 334 -27.47 -23.87 7.58
N PRO A 335 -28.00 -23.76 6.34
CA PRO A 335 -29.30 -24.33 6.05
C PRO A 335 -29.22 -25.85 6.33
N GLU A 336 -30.12 -26.34 7.20
CA GLU A 336 -30.24 -27.77 7.56
C GLU A 336 -30.51 -28.69 6.38
#